data_AF-J9F9A0-F1
#
_entry.id   AF-J9F9A0-F1
#
_cell.length_a   1.000
_cell.length_b   1.000
_cell.length_c   1.000
_cell.angle_alpha   90.00
_cell.angle_beta   90.00
_cell.angle_gamma   90.00
#
_symmetry.space_group_name_H-M   'P 1'
#
loop_
_entity.id
_entity.type
_entity.pdbx_description
1 polymer ?
#
loop_
_entity_poly.entity_id
_entity_poly.type
_entity_poly.pdbx_seq_one_letter_code
_entity_poly.pdbx_strand_id
1 'polypeptide(L)'
;MLLKEDREKLLEKCIEIDKIIKENINLIPIGNWHFDDETTEELRKQKHRIVDEQLTDEQKQNFSKASKQRLAREIGVNCRTITDVLDWMAKIVVIQNLLR
;
A
#
# COMPACT_ATOMS: atom_id res chain seq x y z
N MET A 1 30.16 -4.94 20.22
CA MET A 1 29.68 -5.00 18.82
C MET A 1 29.32 -6.45 18.53
N LEU A 2 28.13 -6.71 17.98
CA LEU A 2 27.75 -8.05 17.52
C LEU A 2 28.68 -8.51 16.39
N LEU A 3 28.99 -9.80 16.31
CA LEU A 3 29.71 -10.36 15.17
C LEU A 3 28.83 -10.25 13.91
N LYS A 4 29.47 -10.25 12.72
CA LYS A 4 28.74 -10.11 11.45
C LYS A 4 27.69 -11.20 11.27
N GLU A 5 28.04 -12.44 11.62
CA GLU A 5 27.16 -13.61 11.56
C GLU A 5 25.95 -13.49 12.50
N ASP A 6 26.14 -12.92 13.70
CA ASP A 6 25.03 -12.68 14.64
C ASP A 6 24.06 -11.61 14.14
N ARG A 7 24.55 -10.61 13.40
CA ARG A 7 23.70 -9.59 12.77
C ARG A 7 22.86 -10.15 11.63
N GLU A 8 23.43 -11.03 10.82
CA GLU A 8 22.72 -11.68 9.71
C GLU A 8 21.60 -12.58 10.23
N LYS A 9 21.88 -13.42 11.24
CA LYS A 9 20.86 -14.25 11.90
C LYS A 9 19.75 -13.43 12.57
N LEU A 10 20.11 -12.29 13.17
CA LEU A 10 19.11 -11.39 13.76
C LEU A 10 18.22 -10.74 12.69
N LEU A 11 18.82 -10.32 11.56
CA LEU A 11 18.07 -9.75 10.44
C LEU A 11 17.09 -10.75 9.84
N GLU A 12 17.50 -12.00 9.64
CA GLU A 12 16.63 -13.07 9.16
C GLU A 12 15.41 -13.27 10.07
N LYS A 13 15.63 -13.31 11.39
CA LYS A 13 14.53 -13.40 12.36
C LYS A 13 13.60 -12.21 12.31
N CYS A 14 14.12 -10.99 12.14
CA CYS A 14 13.29 -9.80 12.01
C CYS A 14 12.40 -9.86 10.76
N ILE A 15 12.94 -10.33 9.63
CA ILE A 15 12.19 -10.51 8.38
C ILE A 15 11.09 -11.57 8.55
N GLU A 16 11.41 -12.68 9.23
CA GLU A 16 10.43 -13.73 9.50
C GLU A 16 9.30 -13.24 10.41
N ILE A 17 9.62 -12.50 11.47
CA ILE A 17 8.63 -11.88 12.36
C ILE A 17 7.76 -10.88 11.60
N ASP A 18 8.36 -10.00 10.78
CA ASP A 18 7.63 -9.02 9.96
C ASP A 18 6.63 -9.74 9.02
N LYS A 19 7.07 -10.83 8.39
CA LYS A 19 6.22 -11.66 7.54
C LYS A 19 5.04 -12.25 8.31
N ILE A 20 5.29 -12.86 9.48
CA ILE A 20 4.23 -13.46 10.32
C ILE A 20 3.24 -12.40 10.79
N ILE A 21 3.72 -11.21 11.19
CA ILE A 21 2.85 -10.10 11.59
C ILE A 21 1.96 -9.69 10.41
N LYS A 22 2.55 -9.47 9.23
CA LYS A 22 1.82 -9.09 8.00
C LYS A 22 0.76 -10.12 7.61
N GLU A 23 1.10 -11.41 7.65
CA GLU A 23 0.15 -12.48 7.37
C GLU A 23 -1.03 -12.46 8.36
N ASN A 24 -0.76 -12.28 9.65
CA ASN A 24 -1.81 -12.25 10.69
C ASN A 24 -2.71 -11.01 10.60
N ILE A 25 -2.15 -9.81 10.45
CA ILE A 25 -2.96 -8.58 10.36
C ILE A 25 -3.85 -8.59 9.11
N ASN A 26 -3.41 -9.23 8.03
CA ASN A 26 -4.17 -9.37 6.79
C ASN A 26 -5.37 -10.31 6.91
N LEU A 27 -5.47 -11.11 7.99
CA LEU A 27 -6.66 -11.93 8.28
C LEU A 27 -7.87 -11.09 8.68
N ILE A 28 -7.65 -9.86 9.14
CA ILE A 28 -8.72 -8.93 9.47
C ILE A 28 -9.03 -8.12 8.20
N PRO A 29 -10.26 -8.22 7.65
CA PRO A 29 -10.65 -7.45 6.48
C PRO A 29 -10.40 -5.96 6.67
N ILE A 30 -9.88 -5.27 5.64
CA ILE A 30 -9.54 -3.85 5.71
C ILE A 30 -10.69 -2.96 6.23
N GLY A 31 -11.94 -3.29 5.89
CA GLY A 31 -13.13 -2.57 6.35
C GLY A 31 -13.41 -2.70 7.86
N ASN A 32 -12.81 -3.69 8.52
CA ASN A 32 -12.98 -3.96 9.95
C ASN A 32 -11.89 -3.28 10.81
N TRP A 33 -10.94 -2.58 10.19
CA TRP A 33 -9.92 -1.82 10.91
C TRP A 33 -10.39 -0.45 11.39
N HIS A 34 -11.61 -0.04 11.00
CA HIS A 34 -12.26 1.18 11.46
C HIS A 34 -11.36 2.43 11.33
N PHE A 35 -10.73 2.59 10.18
CA PHE A 35 -10.01 3.82 9.85
C PHE A 35 -10.92 5.04 10.00
N ASP A 36 -10.34 6.17 10.41
CA ASP A 36 -11.06 7.43 10.40
C ASP A 36 -11.40 7.88 8.96
N ASP A 37 -12.31 8.84 8.86
CA ASP A 37 -12.80 9.35 7.58
C ASP A 37 -11.66 10.01 6.77
N GLU A 38 -10.69 10.63 7.44
CA GLU A 38 -9.53 11.26 6.82
C GLU A 38 -8.64 10.23 6.12
N THR A 39 -8.25 9.17 6.83
CA THR A 39 -7.43 8.07 6.30
C THR A 39 -8.16 7.34 5.19
N THR A 40 -9.47 7.12 5.35
CA THR A 40 -10.30 6.48 4.32
C THR A 40 -10.34 7.32 3.04
N GLU A 41 -10.45 8.63 3.16
CA GLU A 41 -10.47 9.55 2.02
C GLU A 41 -9.10 9.65 1.34
N GLU A 42 -8.00 9.63 2.09
CA GLU A 42 -6.65 9.60 1.51
C GLU A 42 -6.37 8.31 0.73
N LEU A 43 -6.76 7.16 1.26
CA LEU A 43 -6.72 5.89 0.52
C LEU A 43 -7.55 5.96 -0.77
N ARG A 44 -8.72 6.62 -0.71
CA ARG A 44 -9.59 6.82 -1.88
C ARG A 44 -8.94 7.72 -2.93
N LYS A 45 -8.35 8.86 -2.53
CA LYS A 45 -7.65 9.80 -3.42
C LYS A 45 -6.42 9.17 -4.07
N GLN A 46 -5.63 8.41 -3.31
CA GLN A 46 -4.46 7.71 -3.82
C GLN A 46 -4.85 6.74 -4.93
N LYS A 47 -5.89 5.92 -4.71
CA LYS A 47 -6.42 5.02 -5.75
C LYS A 47 -6.76 5.78 -7.03
N HIS A 48 -7.40 6.95 -6.92
CA HIS A 48 -7.70 7.77 -8.09
C HIS A 48 -6.43 8.28 -8.78
N ARG A 49 -5.46 8.82 -8.03
CA ARG A 49 -4.19 9.33 -8.60
C ARG A 49 -3.46 8.28 -9.41
N ILE A 50 -3.23 7.09 -8.87
CA ILE A 50 -2.50 6.04 -9.58
C ILE A 50 -3.27 5.54 -10.80
N VAL A 51 -4.61 5.44 -10.72
CA VAL A 51 -5.43 5.09 -11.88
C VAL A 51 -5.32 6.19 -12.95
N ASP A 52 -5.33 7.45 -12.56
CA ASP A 52 -5.23 8.59 -13.49
C ASP A 52 -3.84 8.74 -14.09
N GLU A 53 -2.76 8.40 -13.38
CA GLU A 53 -1.38 8.37 -13.89
C GLU A 53 -1.17 7.28 -14.96
N GLN A 54 -2.01 6.25 -14.96
CA GLN A 54 -1.94 5.12 -15.90
C GLN A 54 -2.80 5.35 -17.16
N LEU A 55 -3.50 6.48 -17.23
CA LEU A 55 -4.38 6.84 -18.33
C LEU A 55 -3.85 8.08 -19.04
N THR A 56 -3.79 8.06 -20.37
CA THR A 56 -3.60 9.28 -21.16
C THR A 56 -4.83 10.18 -21.06
N ASP A 57 -4.71 11.47 -21.40
CA ASP A 57 -5.82 12.40 -21.28
C ASP A 57 -7.01 12.05 -22.20
N GLU A 58 -6.75 11.47 -23.38
CA GLU A 58 -7.80 10.89 -24.24
C GLU A 58 -8.47 9.68 -23.59
N GLN A 59 -7.71 8.82 -22.93
CA GLN A 59 -8.25 7.66 -22.22
C GLN A 59 -9.06 8.08 -20.99
N LYS A 60 -8.65 9.13 -20.27
CA LYS A 60 -9.40 9.66 -19.12
C LYS A 60 -10.80 10.13 -19.51
N GLN A 61 -10.95 10.73 -20.70
CA GLN A 61 -12.22 11.19 -21.25
C GLN A 61 -13.11 10.04 -21.76
N ASN A 62 -12.51 9.00 -22.35
CA ASN A 62 -13.23 7.87 -22.95
C ASN A 62 -13.45 6.66 -22.02
N PHE A 63 -12.78 6.61 -20.86
CA PHE A 63 -12.92 5.49 -19.93
C PHE A 63 -14.25 5.55 -19.16
N SER A 64 -15.09 4.54 -19.39
CA SER A 64 -16.26 4.30 -18.55
C SER A 64 -15.86 4.02 -17.09
N LYS A 65 -16.77 4.30 -16.15
CA LYS A 65 -16.57 4.02 -14.71
C LYS A 65 -16.24 2.54 -14.44
N ALA A 66 -16.83 1.63 -15.21
CA ALA A 66 -16.57 0.19 -15.11
C ALA A 66 -15.15 -0.16 -15.56
N SER A 67 -14.67 0.46 -16.64
CA SER A 67 -13.30 0.28 -17.15
C SER A 67 -12.26 0.79 -16.15
N LYS A 68 -12.50 1.95 -15.52
CA LYS A 68 -11.62 2.49 -14.46
C LYS A 68 -11.55 1.55 -13.24
N GLN A 69 -12.69 0.97 -12.84
CA GLN A 69 -12.69 -0.01 -11.76
C GLN A 69 -11.95 -1.30 -12.12
N ARG A 70 -12.06 -1.79 -13.36
CA ARG A 70 -11.32 -2.98 -13.81
C ARG A 70 -9.81 -2.71 -13.79
N LEU A 71 -9.40 -1.56 -14.33
CA LEU A 71 -8.01 -1.12 -14.32
C LEU A 71 -7.45 -0.99 -12.89
N ALA A 72 -8.20 -0.39 -11.97
CA ALA A 72 -7.81 -0.30 -10.56
C ALA A 72 -7.60 -1.69 -9.91
N ARG A 73 -8.35 -2.72 -10.35
CA ARG A 73 -8.18 -4.10 -9.88
C ARG A 73 -6.97 -4.78 -10.51
N GLU A 74 -6.74 -4.57 -11.80
CA GLU A 74 -5.60 -5.13 -12.55
C GLU A 74 -4.26 -4.58 -12.06
N ILE A 75 -4.18 -3.27 -11.83
CA ILE A 75 -2.96 -2.61 -11.35
C ILE A 75 -2.74 -2.83 -9.84
N GLY A 76 -3.70 -3.45 -9.14
CA GLY A 76 -3.57 -3.73 -7.70
C GLY A 76 -3.63 -2.48 -6.82
N VAL A 77 -4.15 -1.37 -7.34
CA VAL A 77 -4.17 -0.06 -6.68
C VAL A 77 -5.15 0.01 -5.52
N ASN A 78 -6.14 -0.87 -5.51
CA ASN A 78 -7.07 -0.94 -4.41
C ASN A 78 -6.41 -1.73 -3.28
N CYS A 79 -6.02 -1.06 -2.19
CA CYS A 79 -5.52 -1.74 -0.99
C CYS A 79 -6.54 -2.83 -0.59
N ARG A 80 -6.11 -4.08 -0.64
CA ARG A 80 -6.96 -5.25 -0.32
C ARG A 80 -6.67 -5.73 1.09
N THR A 81 -5.45 -5.49 1.56
CA THR A 81 -4.92 -5.92 2.85
C THR A 81 -4.35 -4.74 3.64
N ILE A 82 -4.08 -4.96 4.92
CA ILE A 82 -3.43 -3.93 5.76
C ILE A 82 -1.97 -3.78 5.42
N THR A 83 -1.32 -4.84 4.95
CA THR A 83 0.04 -4.73 4.44
C THR A 83 0.11 -3.73 3.28
N ASP A 84 -0.87 -3.71 2.39
CA ASP A 84 -0.94 -2.71 1.30
C ASP A 84 -1.01 -1.27 1.85
N VAL A 85 -1.77 -1.07 2.93
CA VAL A 85 -1.89 0.24 3.61
C VAL A 85 -0.58 0.62 4.29
N LEU A 86 0.06 -0.30 5.02
CA LEU A 86 1.32 -0.06 5.72
C LEU A 86 2.46 0.24 4.75
N ASP A 87 2.57 -0.55 3.67
CA ASP A 87 3.57 -0.33 2.62
C ASP A 87 3.34 1.00 1.90
N TRP A 88 2.08 1.43 1.74
CA TRP A 88 1.74 2.75 1.25
C TRP A 88 2.17 3.87 2.21
N MET A 89 1.85 3.76 3.50
CA MET A 89 2.27 4.74 4.51
C MET A 89 3.79 4.88 4.57
N ALA A 90 4.52 3.75 4.50
CA ALA A 90 5.97 3.75 4.47
C ALA A 90 6.52 4.52 3.27
N LYS A 91 5.92 4.38 2.08
CA LYS A 91 6.30 5.17 0.89
C LYS A 91 6.06 6.67 1.09
N ILE A 92 4.95 7.06 1.73
CA ILE A 92 4.68 8.48 2.03
C ILE A 92 5.75 9.06 2.97
N VAL A 93 6.09 8.35 4.05
CA VAL A 93 7.08 8.81 5.02
C VAL A 93 8.47 8.95 4.36
N VAL A 94 8.84 8.01 3.49
CA VAL A 94 10.10 8.09 2.74
C VAL A 94 10.09 9.29 1.77
N ILE A 95 9.00 9.54 1.06
CA ILE A 95 8.89 10.68 0.14
C ILE A 95 8.92 12.02 0.92
N GLN A 96 8.26 12.10 2.06
CA GLN A 96 8.29 13.30 2.91
C GLN A 96 9.68 13.59 3.48
N ASN A 97 10.46 12.55 3.81
CA ASN A 97 11.83 12.68 4.30
C ASN A 97 12.84 13.02 3.19
N LEU A 98 12.53 12.71 1.92
CA LEU A 98 13.36 13.07 0.77
C LEU A 98 13.08 14.49 0.24
N LEU A 99 11.95 15.09 0.61
CA LEU A 99 11.56 16.46 0.24
C LEU A 99 11.84 17.49 1.34
N ARG A 100 12.53 17.09 2.41
CA ARG A 100 13.08 17.96 3.47
C ARG A 100 14.59 18.07 3.32
#